data_AF-A0A5C6BLA2-F1
#
_entry.id   AF-A0A5C6BLA2-F1
#
_cell.length_a   1.000
_cell.length_b   1.000
_cell.length_c   1.000
_cell.angle_alpha   90.00
_cell.angle_beta   90.00
_cell.angle_gamma   90.00
#
_symmetry.space_group_name_H-M   'P 1'
#
loop_
_entity.id
_entity.type
_entity.pdbx_description
1 polymer ?
#
loop_
_entity_poly.entity_id
_entity_poly.type
_entity_poly.pdbx_seq_one_letter_code
_entity_poly.pdbx_strand_id
1 'polypeptide(L)'
;MASVTNLRSNHDAKLAAWLPLFVLPVVAMWSTRNSAAWLCMWALAFSIYAGLKWLSYSKYVENHVCTVRRAIGYLVAWPGMDAKSFLSTSRNVAPPHPREWCAAVAKTVIGCALIGIAVALVDWNIWVAGWMGMVGITLALHFGVFHLLSTAWRQAGIDACPIMHAPLLATSLNNFWGKRWNLAFRDLAHTYVFRMCVGRWGIAAATMAVFVVSGVIHDVVISLPARAGYGLPTLYFVVQGAGVMFERSRLGKHLGLRHGAVGRIYCAALILAPVGLLFHPPFVERVVVPMLTILRWDRS
;
A
#
# COMPACT_ATOMS: atom_id res chain seq x y z
N MET A 1 -1.16 -19.34 -40.64
CA MET A 1 -2.40 -19.51 -39.86
C MET A 1 -2.04 -19.72 -38.40
N ALA A 2 -2.11 -18.67 -37.57
CA ALA A 2 -2.01 -18.83 -36.12
C ALA A 2 -3.29 -19.54 -35.64
N SER A 3 -3.17 -20.83 -35.32
CA SER A 3 -4.31 -21.67 -34.94
C SER A 3 -5.07 -21.06 -33.76
N VAL A 4 -6.40 -21.03 -33.85
CA VAL A 4 -7.34 -20.53 -32.82
C VAL A 4 -7.10 -21.16 -31.44
N THR A 5 -6.50 -22.35 -31.38
CA THR A 5 -6.05 -23.01 -30.14
C THR A 5 -4.92 -22.26 -29.40
N ASN A 6 -4.02 -21.57 -30.10
CA ASN A 6 -2.93 -20.83 -29.48
C ASN A 6 -3.42 -19.51 -28.85
N LEU A 7 -4.44 -18.89 -29.44
CA LEU A 7 -5.08 -17.68 -28.89
C LEU A 7 -5.90 -17.98 -27.63
N ARG A 8 -6.62 -19.11 -27.59
CA ARG A 8 -7.34 -19.54 -26.38
C ARG A 8 -6.40 -19.88 -25.22
N SER A 9 -5.34 -20.66 -25.45
CA SER A 9 -4.37 -20.98 -24.37
C SER A 9 -3.74 -19.73 -23.75
N ASN A 10 -3.47 -18.72 -24.59
CA ASN A 10 -2.89 -17.45 -24.17
C ASN A 10 -3.93 -16.55 -23.47
N HIS A 11 -5.20 -16.61 -23.87
CA HIS A 11 -6.28 -15.86 -23.20
C HIS A 11 -6.68 -16.48 -21.85
N ASP A 12 -6.77 -17.80 -21.78
CA ASP A 12 -7.11 -18.55 -20.55
C ASP A 12 -5.99 -18.42 -19.51
N ALA A 13 -4.72 -18.49 -19.93
CA ALA A 13 -3.56 -18.22 -19.07
C ALA A 13 -3.55 -16.76 -18.56
N LYS A 14 -3.98 -15.80 -19.41
CA LYS A 14 -4.12 -14.40 -19.00
C LYS A 14 -5.21 -14.21 -17.98
N LEU A 15 -6.37 -14.84 -18.14
CA LEU A 15 -7.49 -14.78 -17.18
C LEU A 15 -7.14 -15.47 -15.86
N ALA A 16 -6.44 -16.60 -15.90
CA ALA A 16 -5.97 -17.32 -14.72
C ALA A 16 -5.05 -16.47 -13.82
N ALA A 17 -4.25 -15.56 -14.41
CA ALA A 17 -3.40 -14.65 -13.64
C ALA A 17 -4.19 -13.63 -12.80
N TRP A 18 -5.42 -13.29 -13.20
CA TRP A 18 -6.29 -12.36 -12.49
C TRP A 18 -7.17 -13.04 -11.45
N LEU A 19 -7.41 -14.34 -11.59
CA LEU A 19 -8.35 -15.09 -10.75
C LEU A 19 -8.10 -14.88 -9.24
N PRO A 20 -6.87 -14.95 -8.71
CA PRO A 20 -6.65 -14.80 -7.26
C PRO A 20 -7.01 -13.41 -6.73
N LEU A 21 -6.89 -12.36 -7.55
CA LEU A 21 -7.25 -10.99 -7.14
C LEU A 21 -8.74 -10.83 -6.83
N PHE A 22 -9.59 -11.64 -7.49
CA PHE A 22 -11.04 -11.59 -7.28
C PHE A 22 -11.54 -12.70 -6.35
N VAL A 23 -10.97 -13.90 -6.44
CA VAL A 23 -11.42 -15.05 -5.64
C VAL A 23 -10.95 -14.95 -4.19
N LEU A 24 -9.68 -14.58 -3.93
CA LEU A 24 -9.14 -14.59 -2.57
C LEU A 24 -9.88 -13.61 -1.64
N PRO A 25 -10.22 -12.37 -2.04
CA PRO A 25 -10.99 -11.47 -1.18
C PRO A 25 -12.38 -12.01 -0.84
N VAL A 26 -13.07 -12.65 -1.79
CA VAL A 26 -14.40 -13.25 -1.54
C VAL A 26 -14.28 -14.40 -0.52
N VAL A 27 -13.28 -15.26 -0.69
CA VAL A 27 -13.00 -16.36 0.27
C VAL A 27 -12.61 -15.80 1.64
N ALA A 28 -11.79 -14.75 1.70
CA ALA A 28 -11.40 -14.08 2.94
C ALA A 28 -12.62 -13.51 3.68
N MET A 29 -13.53 -12.81 2.99
CA MET A 29 -14.77 -12.32 3.59
C MET A 29 -15.65 -13.46 4.10
N TRP A 30 -15.84 -14.50 3.28
CA TRP A 30 -16.71 -15.61 3.64
C TRP A 30 -16.19 -16.40 4.85
N SER A 31 -14.88 -16.62 4.92
CA SER A 31 -14.23 -17.35 6.02
C SER A 31 -14.17 -16.55 7.32
N THR A 32 -14.10 -15.22 7.24
CA THR A 32 -14.03 -14.33 8.41
C THR A 32 -15.37 -13.69 8.81
N ARG A 33 -16.48 -14.09 8.18
CA ARG A 33 -17.81 -13.47 8.38
C ARG A 33 -18.30 -13.46 9.83
N ASN A 34 -17.88 -14.46 10.61
CA ASN A 34 -18.23 -14.66 12.02
C ASN A 34 -17.05 -14.36 12.97
N SER A 35 -15.96 -13.78 12.47
CA SER A 35 -14.77 -13.45 13.24
C SER A 35 -14.76 -11.97 13.64
N ALA A 36 -13.81 -11.57 14.48
CA ALA A 36 -13.59 -10.17 14.82
C ALA A 36 -13.29 -9.32 13.57
N ALA A 37 -13.73 -8.06 13.55
CA ALA A 37 -13.61 -7.18 12.39
C ALA A 37 -12.15 -6.98 11.96
N TRP A 38 -11.20 -6.93 12.89
CA TRP A 38 -9.77 -6.81 12.57
C TRP A 38 -9.20 -8.04 11.87
N LEU A 39 -9.69 -9.25 12.15
CA LEU A 39 -9.31 -10.45 11.42
C LEU A 39 -9.80 -10.38 9.98
N CYS A 40 -11.04 -9.96 9.77
CA CYS A 40 -11.61 -9.73 8.44
C CYS A 40 -10.82 -8.68 7.65
N MET A 41 -10.46 -7.55 8.29
CA MET A 41 -9.63 -6.50 7.70
C MET A 41 -8.28 -7.04 7.24
N TRP A 42 -7.55 -7.75 8.09
CA TRP A 42 -6.26 -8.32 7.71
C TRP A 42 -6.40 -9.41 6.63
N ALA A 43 -7.40 -10.29 6.73
CA ALA A 43 -7.64 -11.31 5.71
C ALA A 43 -7.92 -10.68 4.33
N LEU A 44 -8.73 -9.61 4.30
CA LEU A 44 -8.96 -8.82 3.09
C LEU A 44 -7.69 -8.15 2.57
N ALA A 45 -6.94 -7.46 3.43
CA ALA A 45 -5.69 -6.82 3.04
C ALA A 45 -4.68 -7.83 2.46
N PHE A 46 -4.47 -8.96 3.13
CA PHE A 46 -3.56 -10.03 2.68
C PHE A 46 -4.05 -10.71 1.40
N SER A 47 -5.36 -10.92 1.23
CA SER A 47 -5.91 -11.53 0.02
C SER A 47 -5.75 -10.65 -1.22
N ILE A 48 -6.03 -9.34 -1.10
CA ILE A 48 -5.83 -8.37 -2.19
C ILE A 48 -4.33 -8.26 -2.50
N TYR A 49 -3.50 -8.17 -1.46
CA TYR A 49 -2.04 -8.17 -1.59
C TYR A 49 -1.54 -9.41 -2.34
N ALA A 50 -1.95 -10.61 -1.92
CA ALA A 50 -1.55 -11.87 -2.54
C ALA A 50 -2.01 -11.95 -4.00
N GLY A 51 -3.23 -11.48 -4.31
CA GLY A 51 -3.74 -11.41 -5.67
C GLY A 51 -2.93 -10.48 -6.57
N LEU A 52 -2.63 -9.26 -6.10
CA LEU A 52 -1.81 -8.29 -6.82
C LEU A 52 -0.37 -8.79 -7.02
N LYS A 53 0.18 -9.43 -5.98
CA LYS A 53 1.50 -10.05 -6.00
C LYS A 53 1.58 -11.17 -7.03
N TRP A 54 0.60 -12.07 -7.01
CA TRP A 54 0.48 -13.15 -7.98
C TRP A 54 0.34 -12.63 -9.40
N LEU A 55 -0.47 -11.59 -9.61
CA LEU A 55 -0.63 -10.97 -10.91
C LEU A 55 0.70 -10.41 -11.45
N SER A 56 1.46 -9.70 -10.60
CA SER A 56 2.79 -9.18 -10.97
C SER A 56 3.77 -10.30 -11.32
N TYR A 57 3.81 -11.36 -10.50
CA TYR A 57 4.64 -12.54 -10.73
C TYR A 57 4.28 -13.24 -12.05
N SER A 58 3.00 -13.60 -12.21
CA SER A 58 2.48 -14.35 -13.36
C SER A 58 2.76 -13.64 -14.67
N LYS A 59 2.61 -12.31 -14.68
CA LYS A 59 2.91 -11.48 -15.86
C LYS A 59 4.38 -11.42 -16.21
N TYR A 60 5.26 -11.48 -15.21
CA TYR A 60 6.70 -11.53 -15.46
C TYR A 60 7.10 -12.88 -16.08
N VAL A 61 6.66 -13.98 -15.46
CA VAL A 61 7.06 -15.35 -15.88
C VAL A 61 6.39 -15.81 -17.18
N GLU A 62 5.33 -15.12 -17.64
CA GLU A 62 4.73 -15.33 -18.97
C GLU A 62 5.77 -15.22 -20.10
N ASN A 63 6.80 -14.38 -19.93
CA ASN A 63 7.82 -14.13 -20.95
C ASN A 63 9.27 -14.29 -20.45
N HIS A 64 9.47 -14.73 -19.21
CA HIS A 64 10.79 -14.81 -18.59
C HIS A 64 10.93 -16.07 -17.73
N VAL A 65 12.14 -16.63 -17.70
CA VAL A 65 12.47 -17.74 -16.80
C VAL A 65 13.13 -17.16 -15.54
N CYS A 66 12.69 -17.63 -14.36
CA CYS A 66 13.33 -17.30 -13.09
C CYS A 66 13.63 -18.58 -12.29
N THR A 67 14.63 -18.51 -11.42
CA THR A 67 14.95 -19.62 -10.52
C THR A 67 13.88 -19.79 -9.44
N VAL A 68 13.64 -21.03 -8.99
CA VAL A 68 12.70 -21.34 -7.90
C VAL A 68 13.02 -20.53 -6.64
N ARG A 69 14.31 -20.37 -6.31
CA ARG A 69 14.77 -19.54 -5.17
C ARG A 69 14.33 -18.08 -5.30
N ARG A 70 14.45 -17.47 -6.49
CA ARG A 70 14.01 -16.09 -6.75
C ARG A 70 12.49 -15.97 -6.70
N ALA A 71 11.76 -16.97 -7.22
CA ALA A 71 10.31 -17.01 -7.14
C ALA A 71 9.81 -17.08 -5.70
N ILE A 72 10.34 -17.99 -4.88
CA ILE A 72 9.99 -18.12 -3.45
C ILE A 72 10.37 -16.83 -2.70
N GLY A 73 11.58 -16.31 -2.93
CA GLY A 73 12.03 -15.06 -2.33
C GLY A 73 11.09 -13.89 -2.64
N TYR A 74 10.64 -13.80 -3.90
CA TYR A 74 9.68 -12.78 -4.31
C TYR A 74 8.33 -12.98 -3.63
N LEU A 75 7.74 -14.18 -3.73
CA LEU A 75 6.36 -14.44 -3.31
C LEU A 75 6.17 -14.41 -1.79
N VAL A 76 7.17 -14.84 -1.02
CA VAL A 76 7.03 -15.08 0.42
C VAL A 76 7.84 -14.10 1.27
N ALA A 77 9.07 -13.78 0.86
CA ALA A 77 10.05 -13.11 1.71
C ALA A 77 10.34 -11.64 1.32
N TRP A 78 9.62 -11.11 0.33
CA TRP A 78 9.69 -9.69 -0.05
C TRP A 78 8.28 -9.10 -0.05
N PRO A 79 7.99 -7.97 0.60
CA PRO A 79 6.68 -7.34 0.52
C PRO A 79 6.39 -6.63 -0.82
N GLY A 80 7.39 -6.20 -1.58
CA GLY A 80 7.18 -5.36 -2.77
C GLY A 80 6.54 -6.09 -3.96
N MET A 81 5.94 -5.34 -4.88
CA MET A 81 5.15 -5.90 -6.00
C MET A 81 5.76 -5.66 -7.38
N ASP A 82 7.05 -5.34 -7.46
CA ASP A 82 7.78 -5.22 -8.73
C ASP A 82 8.53 -6.52 -9.05
N ALA A 83 7.85 -7.44 -9.73
CA ALA A 83 8.42 -8.72 -10.13
C ALA A 83 9.60 -8.55 -11.09
N LYS A 84 9.54 -7.54 -11.98
CA LYS A 84 10.59 -7.27 -12.97
C LYS A 84 11.90 -6.94 -12.28
N SER A 85 11.88 -6.01 -11.34
CA SER A 85 13.10 -5.60 -10.63
C SER A 85 13.67 -6.75 -9.78
N PHE A 86 12.82 -7.45 -9.04
CA PHE A 86 13.26 -8.49 -8.10
C PHE A 86 13.76 -9.78 -8.78
N LEU A 87 13.08 -10.23 -9.85
CA LEU A 87 13.37 -11.50 -10.51
C LEU A 87 14.44 -11.39 -11.60
N SER A 88 14.69 -10.18 -12.13
CA SER A 88 15.72 -9.99 -13.15
C SER A 88 17.15 -10.19 -12.60
N THR A 89 18.00 -10.84 -13.39
CA THR A 89 19.41 -11.10 -13.04
C THR A 89 20.34 -9.94 -13.40
N SER A 90 19.86 -8.97 -14.19
CA SER A 90 20.72 -8.07 -14.97
C SER A 90 20.92 -6.67 -14.37
N ARG A 91 20.57 -6.44 -13.10
CA ARG A 91 20.70 -5.11 -12.48
C ARG A 91 21.84 -5.05 -11.47
N ASN A 92 22.70 -4.06 -11.66
CA ASN A 92 23.68 -3.69 -10.64
C ASN A 92 22.94 -3.01 -9.49
N VAL A 93 22.96 -3.64 -8.31
CA VAL A 93 22.26 -3.17 -7.12
C VAL A 93 23.27 -2.53 -6.20
N ALA A 94 23.12 -1.23 -5.97
CA ALA A 94 23.95 -0.54 -4.98
C ALA A 94 23.67 -1.10 -3.58
N PRO A 95 24.71 -1.53 -2.84
CA PRO A 95 24.53 -2.03 -1.48
C PRO A 95 23.90 -0.95 -0.60
N PRO A 96 23.08 -1.34 0.39
CA PRO A 96 22.48 -0.38 1.30
C PRO A 96 23.56 0.30 2.13
N HIS A 97 23.40 1.61 2.38
CA HIS A 97 24.27 2.32 3.28
C HIS A 97 24.03 1.86 4.73
N PRO A 98 25.04 1.77 5.63
CA PRO A 98 24.83 1.34 7.02
C PRO A 98 23.77 2.17 7.79
N ARG A 99 23.64 3.45 7.45
CA ARG A 99 22.59 4.34 7.99
C ARG A 99 21.17 3.87 7.63
N GLU A 100 20.97 3.21 6.48
CA GLU A 100 19.66 2.66 6.11
C GLU A 100 19.25 1.55 7.08
N TRP A 101 20.18 0.65 7.45
CA TRP A 101 19.96 -0.39 8.45
C TRP A 101 19.59 0.20 9.81
N CYS A 102 20.41 1.10 10.34
CA CYS A 102 20.13 1.74 11.64
C CYS A 102 18.78 2.46 11.61
N ALA A 103 18.48 3.17 10.52
CA ALA A 103 17.22 3.88 10.39
C ALA A 103 16.02 2.92 10.26
N ALA A 104 16.17 1.74 9.65
CA ALA A 104 15.13 0.74 9.55
C ALA A 104 14.86 0.08 10.91
N VAL A 105 15.92 -0.35 11.62
CA VAL A 105 15.84 -0.89 12.99
C VAL A 105 15.19 0.12 13.93
N ALA A 106 15.64 1.37 13.92
CA ALA A 106 15.10 2.41 14.79
C ALA A 106 13.59 2.62 14.57
N LYS A 107 13.13 2.65 13.30
CA LYS A 107 11.69 2.78 12.99
C LYS A 107 10.90 1.55 13.46
N THR A 108 11.45 0.35 13.31
CA THR A 108 10.83 -0.87 13.85
C THR A 108 10.68 -0.80 15.37
N VAL A 109 11.76 -0.49 16.09
CA VAL A 109 11.76 -0.42 17.56
C VAL A 109 10.81 0.68 18.07
N ILE A 110 10.87 1.88 17.50
CA ILE A 110 9.97 2.98 17.88
C ILE A 110 8.52 2.62 17.57
N GLY A 111 8.25 2.00 16.42
CA GLY A 111 6.91 1.55 16.07
C GLY A 111 6.37 0.51 17.06
N CYS A 112 7.17 -0.49 17.42
CA CYS A 112 6.82 -1.48 18.45
C CYS A 112 6.57 -0.85 19.82
N ALA A 113 7.40 0.13 20.22
CA ALA A 113 7.21 0.86 21.46
C ALA A 113 5.89 1.64 21.46
N LEU A 114 5.55 2.33 20.35
CA LEU A 114 4.27 3.03 20.21
C LEU A 114 3.07 2.07 20.30
N ILE A 115 3.17 0.86 19.73
CA ILE A 115 2.13 -0.17 19.87
C ILE A 115 2.00 -0.58 21.34
N GLY A 116 3.11 -0.84 22.04
CA GLY A 116 3.09 -1.18 23.46
C GLY A 116 2.46 -0.10 24.33
N ILE A 117 2.78 1.17 24.08
CA ILE A 117 2.16 2.32 24.76
C ILE A 117 0.67 2.40 24.41
N ALA A 118 0.29 2.20 23.15
CA ALA A 118 -1.11 2.20 22.72
C ALA A 118 -1.94 1.13 23.46
N VAL A 119 -1.39 -0.07 23.64
CA VAL A 119 -2.01 -1.18 24.40
C VAL A 119 -2.19 -0.80 25.88
N ALA A 120 -1.23 -0.10 26.47
CA ALA A 120 -1.33 0.38 27.85
C ALA A 120 -2.40 1.49 28.02
N LEU A 121 -2.60 2.32 27.00
CA LEU A 121 -3.52 3.46 27.03
C LEU A 121 -4.96 3.11 26.63
N VAL A 122 -5.26 1.88 26.18
CA VAL A 122 -6.56 1.55 25.58
C VAL A 122 -7.74 1.78 26.53
N ASP A 123 -7.60 1.51 27.83
CA ASP A 123 -8.65 1.77 28.83
C ASP A 123 -8.74 3.23 29.25
N TRP A 124 -7.65 3.98 29.10
CA TRP A 124 -7.58 5.39 29.51
C TRP A 124 -8.21 6.29 28.45
N ASN A 125 -7.88 6.06 27.18
CA ASN A 125 -8.42 6.82 26.07
C ASN A 125 -8.30 6.05 24.76
N ILE A 126 -9.45 5.53 24.30
CA ILE A 126 -9.52 4.74 23.06
C ILE A 126 -9.04 5.49 21.81
N TRP A 127 -9.20 6.81 21.76
CA TRP A 127 -8.80 7.62 20.60
C TRP A 127 -7.29 7.76 20.52
N VAL A 128 -6.67 8.09 21.66
CA VAL A 128 -5.21 8.20 21.74
C VAL A 128 -4.58 6.84 21.47
N ALA A 129 -5.09 5.77 22.08
CA ALA A 129 -4.62 4.41 21.85
C ALA A 129 -4.78 3.97 20.39
N GLY A 130 -5.95 4.18 19.80
CA GLY A 130 -6.24 3.82 18.42
C GLY A 130 -5.31 4.52 17.42
N TRP A 131 -5.17 5.85 17.52
CA TRP A 131 -4.27 6.60 16.64
C TRP A 131 -2.80 6.26 16.86
N MET A 132 -2.37 6.13 18.12
CA MET A 132 -1.00 5.75 18.45
C MET A 132 -0.67 4.34 17.95
N GLY A 133 -1.61 3.41 18.07
CA GLY A 133 -1.51 2.05 17.53
C GLY A 133 -1.39 2.03 16.01
N MET A 134 -2.23 2.78 15.29
CA MET A 134 -2.13 2.89 13.82
C MET A 134 -0.79 3.49 13.37
N VAL A 135 -0.33 4.56 14.03
CA VAL A 135 0.98 5.17 13.75
C VAL A 135 2.10 4.18 14.05
N GLY A 136 2.03 3.48 15.19
CA GLY A 136 3.00 2.47 15.61
C GLY A 136 3.08 1.31 14.63
N ILE A 137 1.95 0.74 14.19
CA ILE A 137 1.88 -0.32 13.17
C ILE A 137 2.44 0.16 11.85
N THR A 138 2.05 1.35 11.41
CA THR A 138 2.55 1.93 10.15
C THR A 138 4.07 2.10 10.20
N LEU A 139 4.59 2.64 11.31
CA LEU A 139 6.01 2.85 11.50
C LEU A 139 6.79 1.54 11.61
N ALA A 140 6.30 0.58 12.41
CA ALA A 140 6.94 -0.71 12.62
C ALA A 140 6.97 -1.54 11.33
N LEU A 141 5.82 -1.66 10.65
CA LEU A 141 5.68 -2.52 9.49
C LEU A 141 6.16 -1.85 8.20
N HIS A 142 5.51 -0.75 7.78
CA HIS A 142 5.72 -0.16 6.46
C HIS A 142 7.05 0.59 6.34
N PHE A 143 7.47 1.25 7.42
CA PHE A 143 8.69 2.05 7.44
C PHE A 143 9.89 1.34 8.08
N GLY A 144 9.65 0.35 8.95
CA GLY A 144 10.65 -0.44 9.65
C GLY A 144 10.93 -1.77 8.96
N VAL A 145 10.08 -2.77 9.18
CA VAL A 145 10.27 -4.16 8.69
C VAL A 145 10.40 -4.23 7.17
N PHE A 146 9.53 -3.56 6.41
CA PHE A 146 9.64 -3.57 4.94
C PHE A 146 10.93 -2.91 4.44
N HIS A 147 11.44 -1.92 5.19
CA HIS A 147 12.72 -1.30 4.89
C HIS A 147 13.89 -2.24 5.25
N LEU A 148 13.82 -2.96 6.37
CA LEU A 148 14.80 -4.01 6.72
C LEU A 148 14.87 -5.12 5.67
N LEU A 149 13.72 -5.57 5.16
CA LEU A 149 13.67 -6.55 4.09
C LEU A 149 14.28 -6.00 2.80
N SER A 150 14.01 -4.73 2.47
CA SER A 150 14.60 -4.06 1.31
C SER A 150 16.12 -4.00 1.42
N THR A 151 16.65 -3.60 2.58
CA THR A 151 18.10 -3.54 2.81
C THR A 151 18.72 -4.93 2.76
N ALA A 152 18.09 -5.94 3.36
CA ALA A 152 18.58 -7.33 3.33
C ALA A 152 18.67 -7.88 1.90
N TRP A 153 17.64 -7.67 1.08
CA TRP A 153 17.63 -8.12 -0.31
C TRP A 153 18.63 -7.36 -1.17
N ARG A 154 18.76 -6.05 -1.00
CA ARG A 154 19.77 -5.24 -1.72
C ARG A 154 21.19 -5.63 -1.34
N GLN A 155 21.43 -5.94 -0.06
CA GLN A 155 22.71 -6.50 0.39
C GLN A 155 23.03 -7.83 -0.29
N ALA A 156 22.01 -8.64 -0.57
CA ALA A 156 22.12 -9.89 -1.33
C ALA A 156 22.15 -9.69 -2.87
N GLY A 157 22.28 -8.45 -3.35
CA GLY A 157 22.34 -8.14 -4.79
C GLY A 157 21.00 -8.26 -5.52
N ILE A 158 19.86 -8.15 -4.81
CA ILE A 158 18.52 -8.16 -5.38
C ILE A 158 17.93 -6.75 -5.40
N ASP A 159 17.40 -6.32 -6.55
CA ASP A 159 16.79 -5.00 -6.72
C ASP A 159 15.41 -4.95 -6.07
N ALA A 160 15.42 -4.87 -4.75
CA ALA A 160 14.25 -4.74 -3.88
C ALA A 160 14.19 -3.30 -3.34
N CYS A 161 13.79 -2.36 -4.19
CA CYS A 161 13.65 -0.95 -3.80
C CYS A 161 12.67 -0.77 -2.61
N PRO A 162 12.95 0.16 -1.67
CA PRO A 162 12.04 0.43 -0.56
C PRO A 162 10.63 0.81 -1.03
N ILE A 163 9.61 0.22 -0.42
CA ILE A 163 8.19 0.49 -0.74
C ILE A 163 7.79 1.91 -0.31
N MET A 164 8.39 2.40 0.78
CA MET A 164 8.25 3.76 1.28
C MET A 164 9.58 4.50 1.12
N HIS A 165 9.58 5.65 0.43
CA HIS A 165 10.79 6.39 0.10
C HIS A 165 10.76 7.82 0.65
N ALA A 166 11.09 7.95 1.94
CA ALA A 166 11.15 9.21 2.69
C ALA A 166 9.96 10.15 2.42
N PRO A 167 8.70 9.72 2.64
CA PRO A 167 7.51 10.51 2.31
C PRO A 167 7.39 11.84 3.05
N LEU A 168 7.98 11.95 4.25
CA LEU A 168 8.05 13.22 4.99
C LEU A 168 8.87 14.32 4.28
N LEU A 169 9.70 13.93 3.30
CA LEU A 169 10.46 14.86 2.45
C LEU A 169 9.71 15.22 1.16
N ALA A 170 8.42 14.90 1.05
CA ALA A 170 7.62 15.28 -0.10
C ALA A 170 7.50 16.79 -0.21
N THR A 171 7.79 17.35 -1.39
CA THR A 171 7.67 18.79 -1.68
C THR A 171 6.36 19.16 -2.37
N SER A 172 5.55 18.16 -2.75
CA SER A 172 4.23 18.33 -3.34
C SER A 172 3.40 17.05 -3.20
N LEU A 173 2.09 17.15 -3.41
CA LEU A 173 1.16 16.03 -3.31
C LEU A 173 1.47 14.96 -4.37
N ASN A 174 1.79 15.39 -5.59
CA ASN A 174 2.25 14.51 -6.65
C ASN A 174 3.58 13.81 -6.30
N ASN A 175 4.49 14.50 -5.60
CA ASN A 175 5.75 13.89 -5.17
C ASN A 175 5.50 12.82 -4.09
N PHE A 176 4.58 13.07 -3.16
CA PHE A 176 4.18 12.11 -2.13
C PHE A 176 3.59 10.84 -2.75
N TRP A 177 2.46 10.96 -3.46
CA TRP A 177 1.71 9.81 -3.99
C TRP A 177 2.39 9.13 -5.19
N GLY A 178 3.16 9.88 -6.00
CA GLY A 178 3.78 9.33 -7.21
C GLY A 178 5.19 8.78 -7.02
N LYS A 179 5.91 9.18 -5.97
CA LYS A 179 7.35 8.87 -5.83
C LYS A 179 7.81 8.45 -4.44
N ARG A 180 6.96 8.49 -3.42
CA ARG A 180 7.41 8.27 -2.03
C ARG A 180 6.51 7.36 -1.20
N TRP A 181 5.22 7.37 -1.46
CA TRP A 181 4.24 6.58 -0.72
C TRP A 181 3.83 5.33 -1.51
N ASN A 182 3.95 4.16 -0.87
CA ASN A 182 3.51 2.86 -1.37
C ASN A 182 3.85 2.61 -2.86
N LEU A 183 5.15 2.59 -3.17
CA LEU A 183 5.63 2.43 -4.54
C LEU A 183 5.18 1.12 -5.19
N ALA A 184 5.03 0.06 -4.39
CA ALA A 184 4.54 -1.22 -4.83
C ALA A 184 3.12 -1.11 -5.42
N PHE A 185 2.18 -0.50 -4.68
CA PHE A 185 0.82 -0.30 -5.20
C PHE A 185 0.79 0.71 -6.35
N ARG A 186 1.56 1.80 -6.24
CA ARG A 186 1.65 2.83 -7.28
C ARG A 186 2.00 2.24 -8.65
N ASP A 187 2.99 1.35 -8.74
CA ASP A 187 3.40 0.75 -10.01
C ASP A 187 2.31 -0.10 -10.66
N LEU A 188 1.60 -0.89 -9.85
CA LEU A 188 0.47 -1.67 -10.32
C LEU A 188 -0.71 -0.77 -10.73
N ALA A 189 -1.05 0.24 -9.93
CA ALA A 189 -2.13 1.18 -10.26
C ALA A 189 -1.81 1.97 -11.53
N HIS A 190 -0.56 2.37 -11.74
CA HIS A 190 -0.14 3.00 -12.99
C HIS A 190 -0.30 2.04 -14.18
N THR A 191 0.08 0.77 -14.01
CA THR A 191 0.02 -0.23 -15.08
C THR A 191 -1.41 -0.64 -15.43
N TYR A 192 -2.25 -0.89 -14.43
CA TYR A 192 -3.56 -1.51 -14.60
C TYR A 192 -4.73 -0.53 -14.55
N VAL A 193 -4.54 0.71 -14.11
CA VAL A 193 -5.59 1.73 -14.09
C VAL A 193 -5.20 2.90 -14.98
N PHE A 194 -4.07 3.55 -14.69
CA PHE A 194 -3.69 4.77 -15.40
C PHE A 194 -3.49 4.53 -16.91
N ARG A 195 -2.69 3.52 -17.30
CA ARG A 195 -2.42 3.23 -18.71
C ARG A 195 -3.66 2.85 -19.51
N MET A 196 -4.65 2.19 -18.86
CA MET A 196 -5.91 1.84 -19.50
C MET A 196 -6.79 3.07 -19.75
N CYS A 197 -6.80 4.02 -18.82
CA CYS A 197 -7.64 5.21 -18.92
C CYS A 197 -7.00 6.34 -19.76
N VAL A 198 -5.68 6.51 -19.73
CA VAL A 198 -5.02 7.71 -20.27
C VAL A 198 -5.20 7.87 -21.78
N GLY A 199 -5.17 6.77 -22.53
CA GLY A 199 -5.34 6.80 -23.98
C GLY A 199 -6.74 7.21 -24.43
N ARG A 200 -7.76 7.01 -23.57
CA ARG A 200 -9.17 7.23 -23.92
C ARG A 200 -9.76 8.49 -23.27
N TRP A 201 -9.31 8.84 -22.06
CA TRP A 201 -9.89 9.92 -21.25
C TRP A 201 -8.88 11.02 -20.86
N GLY A 202 -7.61 10.87 -21.28
CA GLY A 202 -6.56 11.84 -20.99
C GLY A 202 -6.01 11.75 -19.56
N ILE A 203 -4.99 12.58 -19.29
CA ILE A 203 -4.16 12.49 -18.08
C ILE A 203 -4.95 12.80 -16.80
N ALA A 204 -5.83 13.80 -16.84
CA ALA A 204 -6.59 14.23 -15.65
C ALA A 204 -7.55 13.13 -15.19
N ALA A 205 -8.38 12.62 -16.11
CA ALA A 205 -9.33 11.54 -15.81
C ALA A 205 -8.61 10.24 -15.39
N ALA A 206 -7.51 9.88 -16.06
CA ALA A 206 -6.72 8.70 -15.68
C ALA A 206 -6.07 8.84 -14.30
N THR A 207 -5.64 10.05 -13.92
CA THR A 207 -5.13 10.32 -12.57
C THR A 207 -6.25 10.16 -11.54
N MET A 208 -7.42 10.75 -11.78
CA MET A 208 -8.56 10.61 -10.87
C MET A 208 -9.01 9.15 -10.74
N ALA A 209 -9.04 8.39 -11.84
CA ALA A 209 -9.38 6.96 -11.81
C ALA A 209 -8.48 6.16 -10.86
N VAL A 210 -7.17 6.42 -10.85
CA VAL A 210 -6.24 5.78 -9.90
C VAL A 210 -6.63 6.09 -8.44
N PHE A 211 -6.96 7.34 -8.15
CA PHE A 211 -7.37 7.75 -6.80
C PHE A 211 -8.71 7.14 -6.40
N VAL A 212 -9.70 7.11 -7.29
CA VAL A 212 -11.00 6.47 -7.03
C VAL A 212 -10.84 4.97 -6.78
N VAL A 213 -10.10 4.26 -7.63
CA VAL A 213 -9.84 2.81 -7.44
C VAL A 213 -9.10 2.55 -6.12
N SER A 214 -8.10 3.38 -5.78
CA SER A 214 -7.43 3.31 -4.47
C SER A 214 -8.44 3.50 -3.34
N GLY A 215 -9.31 4.51 -3.45
CA GLY A 215 -10.38 4.80 -2.51
C GLY A 215 -11.30 3.61 -2.26
N VAL A 216 -11.80 2.99 -3.33
CA VAL A 216 -12.69 1.83 -3.25
C VAL A 216 -11.99 0.64 -2.58
N ILE A 217 -10.71 0.39 -2.90
CA ILE A 217 -9.93 -0.66 -2.24
C ILE A 217 -9.81 -0.39 -0.74
N HIS A 218 -9.60 0.87 -0.33
CA HIS A 218 -9.55 1.21 1.09
C HIS A 218 -10.92 1.10 1.74
N ASP A 219 -12.02 1.42 1.06
CA ASP A 219 -13.37 1.14 1.57
C ASP A 219 -13.62 -0.36 1.80
N VAL A 220 -13.17 -1.20 0.86
CA VAL A 220 -13.25 -2.66 1.00
C VAL A 220 -12.43 -3.15 2.20
N VAL A 221 -11.24 -2.60 2.43
CA VAL A 221 -10.36 -3.07 3.52
C VAL A 221 -10.73 -2.45 4.87
N ILE A 222 -11.20 -1.21 4.92
CA ILE A 222 -11.41 -0.43 6.15
C ILE A 222 -12.89 -0.40 6.54
N SER A 223 -13.75 0.11 5.65
CA SER A 223 -15.16 0.37 5.94
C SER A 223 -15.99 -0.91 6.01
N LEU A 224 -15.69 -1.89 5.13
CA LEU A 224 -16.44 -3.14 5.08
C LEU A 224 -16.29 -3.99 6.36
N PRO A 225 -15.07 -4.23 6.91
CA PRO A 225 -14.94 -4.92 8.19
C PRO A 225 -15.50 -4.10 9.36
N ALA A 226 -15.36 -2.77 9.33
CA ALA A 226 -15.97 -1.89 10.33
C ALA A 226 -17.50 -1.84 10.27
N ARG A 227 -18.10 -2.31 9.16
CA ARG A 227 -19.53 -2.25 8.84
C ARG A 227 -20.12 -0.85 8.94
N ALA A 228 -19.32 0.17 8.61
CA ALA A 228 -19.68 1.59 8.66
C ALA A 228 -18.63 2.45 7.95
N GLY A 229 -18.95 3.73 7.72
CA GLY A 229 -18.04 4.68 7.10
C GLY A 229 -17.83 4.49 5.59
N TYR A 230 -18.76 3.80 4.92
CA TYR A 230 -18.71 3.56 3.48
C TYR A 230 -18.57 4.87 2.70
N GLY A 231 -17.61 4.90 1.79
CA GLY A 231 -17.30 6.04 0.93
C GLY A 231 -16.39 7.08 1.57
N LEU A 232 -16.12 7.04 2.89
CA LEU A 232 -15.21 8.00 3.54
C LEU A 232 -13.75 7.83 3.08
N PRO A 233 -13.18 6.61 3.04
CA PRO A 233 -11.89 6.37 2.39
C PRO A 233 -11.88 6.78 0.91
N THR A 234 -12.94 6.49 0.15
CA THR A 234 -13.03 6.92 -1.24
C THR A 234 -13.00 8.44 -1.37
N LEU A 235 -13.76 9.16 -0.54
CA LEU A 235 -13.77 10.61 -0.50
C LEU A 235 -12.38 11.17 -0.15
N TYR A 236 -11.66 10.58 0.81
CA TYR A 236 -10.28 10.95 1.12
C TYR A 236 -9.40 10.92 -0.13
N PHE A 237 -9.41 9.81 -0.88
CA PHE A 237 -8.56 9.70 -2.07
C PHE A 237 -9.05 10.59 -3.23
N VAL A 238 -10.36 10.84 -3.37
CA VAL A 238 -10.87 11.84 -4.33
C VAL A 238 -10.34 13.23 -4.02
N VAL A 239 -10.32 13.63 -2.74
CA VAL A 239 -9.71 14.90 -2.30
C VAL A 239 -8.22 14.93 -2.64
N GLN A 240 -7.48 13.83 -2.45
CA GLN A 240 -6.07 13.73 -2.88
C GLN A 240 -5.91 13.91 -4.39
N GLY A 241 -6.75 13.23 -5.19
CA GLY A 241 -6.72 13.33 -6.66
C GLY A 241 -7.03 14.73 -7.15
N ALA A 242 -8.05 15.37 -6.58
CA ALA A 242 -8.38 16.78 -6.83
C ALA A 242 -7.21 17.70 -6.46
N GLY A 243 -6.55 17.46 -5.33
CA GLY A 243 -5.36 18.20 -4.90
C GLY A 243 -4.19 18.07 -5.87
N VAL A 244 -3.91 16.86 -6.37
CA VAL A 244 -2.86 16.64 -7.39
C VAL A 244 -3.18 17.38 -8.70
N MET A 245 -4.45 17.41 -9.12
CA MET A 245 -4.85 18.17 -10.31
C MET A 245 -4.77 19.68 -10.09
N PHE A 246 -5.18 20.16 -8.92
CA PHE A 246 -5.11 21.56 -8.55
C PHE A 246 -3.66 22.05 -8.49
N GLU A 247 -2.76 21.28 -7.88
CA GLU A 247 -1.30 21.51 -7.90
C GLU A 247 -0.75 21.75 -9.31
N ARG A 248 -1.33 21.09 -10.33
CA ARG A 248 -0.89 21.16 -11.74
C ARG A 248 -1.61 22.26 -12.55
N SER A 249 -2.64 22.89 -11.99
CA SER A 249 -3.38 23.99 -12.63
C SER A 249 -2.51 25.25 -12.78
N ARG A 250 -2.97 26.23 -13.57
CA ARG A 250 -2.29 27.53 -13.72
C ARG A 250 -2.13 28.23 -12.37
N LEU A 251 -3.20 28.24 -11.56
CA LEU A 251 -3.19 28.83 -10.23
C LEU A 251 -2.25 28.08 -9.27
N GLY A 252 -2.30 26.75 -9.26
CA GLY A 252 -1.41 25.94 -8.41
C GLY A 252 0.08 26.13 -8.74
N LYS A 253 0.41 26.34 -10.02
CA LYS A 253 1.76 26.72 -10.45
C LYS A 253 2.14 28.14 -10.00
N HIS A 254 1.23 29.10 -10.14
CA HIS A 254 1.45 30.48 -9.71
C HIS A 254 1.68 30.59 -8.20
N LEU A 255 0.93 29.82 -7.41
CA LEU A 255 1.08 29.71 -5.96
C LEU A 255 2.31 28.88 -5.52
N GLY A 256 3.07 28.31 -6.45
CA GLY A 256 4.27 27.53 -6.13
C GLY A 256 4.01 26.22 -5.40
N LEU A 257 2.82 25.60 -5.56
CA LEU A 257 2.42 24.39 -4.80
C LEU A 257 3.24 23.13 -5.11
N ARG A 258 4.15 23.19 -6.08
CA ARG A 258 4.93 22.06 -6.56
C ARG A 258 6.33 21.95 -5.94
N HIS A 259 6.77 22.96 -5.20
CA HIS A 259 8.11 23.02 -4.64
C HIS A 259 8.20 23.91 -3.39
N GLY A 260 9.34 23.86 -2.72
CA GLY A 260 9.65 24.72 -1.58
C GLY A 260 8.74 24.50 -0.37
N ALA A 261 8.75 25.47 0.55
CA ALA A 261 7.97 25.38 1.79
C ALA A 261 6.46 25.39 1.54
N VAL A 262 5.98 26.20 0.59
CA VAL A 262 4.55 26.30 0.25
C VAL A 262 4.00 24.97 -0.23
N GLY A 263 4.68 24.31 -1.17
CA GLY A 263 4.29 22.97 -1.63
C GLY A 263 4.32 21.90 -0.54
N ARG A 264 5.28 22.00 0.41
CA ARG A 264 5.34 21.11 1.58
C ARG A 264 4.16 21.31 2.53
N ILE A 265 3.81 22.55 2.85
CA ILE A 265 2.67 22.89 3.71
C ILE A 265 1.37 22.44 3.05
N TYR A 266 1.19 22.74 1.76
CA TYR A 266 0.04 22.27 0.98
C TYR A 266 -0.06 20.74 1.00
N CYS A 267 1.05 20.05 0.73
CA CYS A 267 1.11 18.59 0.76
C CYS A 267 0.71 18.03 2.14
N ALA A 268 1.29 18.56 3.21
CA ALA A 268 1.02 18.10 4.57
C ALA A 268 -0.43 18.37 4.99
N ALA A 269 -0.96 19.56 4.70
CA ALA A 269 -2.33 19.93 5.02
C ALA A 269 -3.35 19.01 4.32
N LEU A 270 -3.17 18.75 3.03
CA LEU A 270 -4.07 17.90 2.26
C LEU A 270 -4.00 16.43 2.68
N ILE A 271 -2.87 15.95 3.18
CA ILE A 271 -2.73 14.58 3.68
C ILE A 271 -3.32 14.45 5.09
N LEU A 272 -2.97 15.38 5.99
CA LEU A 272 -3.26 15.25 7.41
C LEU A 272 -4.66 15.73 7.79
N ALA A 273 -5.14 16.85 7.24
CA ALA A 273 -6.44 17.40 7.65
C ALA A 273 -7.61 16.44 7.37
N PRO A 274 -7.72 15.79 6.20
CA PRO A 274 -8.80 14.85 5.94
C PRO A 274 -8.48 13.41 6.38
N VAL A 275 -7.40 13.14 7.13
CA VAL A 275 -6.97 11.75 7.45
C VAL A 275 -8.03 10.97 8.25
N GLY A 276 -8.88 11.66 9.00
CA GLY A 276 -10.02 11.07 9.69
C GLY A 276 -11.13 10.55 8.75
N LEU A 277 -11.14 10.94 7.47
CA LEU A 277 -12.00 10.30 6.46
C LEU A 277 -11.47 8.91 6.09
N LEU A 278 -10.14 8.76 6.00
CA LEU A 278 -9.50 7.48 5.71
C LEU A 278 -9.63 6.52 6.89
N PHE A 279 -9.32 7.00 8.10
CA PHE A 279 -9.43 6.23 9.35
C PHE A 279 -10.60 6.77 10.17
N HIS A 280 -11.82 6.49 9.68
CA HIS A 280 -13.05 6.99 10.28
C HIS A 280 -13.32 6.41 11.68
N PRO A 281 -14.13 7.10 12.52
CA PRO A 281 -14.39 6.69 13.90
C PRO A 281 -14.79 5.21 14.06
N PRO A 282 -15.73 4.65 13.26
CA PRO A 282 -16.06 3.23 13.34
C PRO A 282 -14.89 2.28 13.08
N PHE A 283 -13.96 2.64 12.19
CA PHE A 283 -12.77 1.81 11.95
C PHE A 283 -11.87 1.77 13.19
N VAL A 284 -11.62 2.92 13.82
CA VAL A 284 -10.79 2.98 15.03
C VAL A 284 -11.43 2.18 16.16
N GLU A 285 -12.72 2.39 16.41
CA GLU A 285 -13.46 1.78 17.52
C GLU A 285 -13.70 0.27 17.35
N ARG A 286 -14.03 -0.17 16.14
CA ARG A 286 -14.48 -1.56 15.89
C ARG A 286 -13.40 -2.47 15.36
N VAL A 287 -12.32 -1.91 14.82
CA VAL A 287 -11.23 -2.67 14.19
C VAL A 287 -9.93 -2.48 14.95
N VAL A 288 -9.44 -1.25 15.06
CA VAL A 288 -8.11 -0.97 15.61
C VAL A 288 -8.05 -1.23 17.11
N VAL A 289 -8.96 -0.64 17.89
CA VAL A 289 -8.97 -0.76 19.35
C VAL A 289 -9.13 -2.22 19.80
N PRO A 290 -10.09 -3.01 19.28
CA PRO A 290 -10.22 -4.42 19.64
C PRO A 290 -8.98 -5.26 19.31
N MET A 291 -8.27 -4.94 18.22
CA MET A 291 -7.00 -5.58 17.88
C MET A 291 -5.92 -5.26 18.92
N LEU A 292 -5.83 -4.01 19.37
CA LEU A 292 -4.89 -3.63 20.44
C LEU A 292 -5.23 -4.33 21.76
N THR A 293 -6.52 -4.47 22.09
CA THR A 293 -6.96 -5.12 23.33
C THR A 293 -6.50 -6.58 23.40
N ILE A 294 -6.47 -7.31 22.28
CA ILE A 294 -6.00 -8.71 22.25
C ILE A 294 -4.49 -8.83 22.50
N LEU A 295 -3.71 -7.78 22.22
CA LEU A 295 -2.27 -7.75 22.52
C LEU A 295 -1.97 -7.52 24.00
N ARG A 296 -3.00 -7.31 24.83
CA ARG A 296 -2.84 -7.31 26.28
C ARG A 296 -2.47 -8.73 26.71
N TRP A 297 -1.24 -8.88 27.18
CA TRP A 297 -0.88 -10.03 27.98
C TRP A 297 -1.71 -9.95 29.26
N ASP A 298 -2.72 -10.82 29.38
CA ASP A 298 -3.51 -10.94 30.61
C ASP A 298 -2.53 -11.18 31.76
N ARG A 299 -2.34 -10.17 32.61
CA ARG A 299 -1.78 -10.37 33.93
C ARG A 299 -2.93 -10.87 34.79
N SER A 300 -3.30 -12.13 34.58
CA SER A 300 -4.02 -12.92 35.60
C SER A 300 -3.16 -13.01 36.84
#